data_AF-A0AAU9W289-F1
#
_entry.id   AF-A0AAU9W289-F1
#
_cell.length_a   1.000
_cell.length_b   1.000
_cell.length_c   1.000
_cell.angle_alpha   90.00
_cell.angle_beta   90.00
_cell.angle_gamma   90.00
#
_symmetry.space_group_name_H-M   'P 1'
#
loop_
_entity.id
_entity.type
_entity.pdbx_description
1 polymer ?
#
loop_
_entity_poly.entity_id
_entity_poly.type
_entity_poly.pdbx_seq_one_letter_code
_entity_poly.pdbx_strand_id
1 'polypeptide(L)'
;MAAAVTSAKEIAQTNTEWTEQHDNILCQEILVLELFKAKKGSIARGQIWDKIANNLNSLQHPQFRVTKRSVRERYTLLSDKFRAKIRDEEKASGIDTDLSDVEKALEGIVEKEAVVEETAQNDKKKVDSGKAAEMRYRALENLGGTQKRQRKDEVKNETVARVKRRKSGSDTVAYLREKNDLMQKWKMEEMQLQKQRLVVKSKKEEQSKKQH
;
A
#
# COMPACT_ATOMS: atom_id res chain seq x y z
N MET A 1 -29.96 -12.86 55.27
CA MET A 1 -28.74 -12.43 54.58
C MET A 1 -29.07 -12.20 53.12
N ALA A 2 -29.34 -10.95 52.73
CA ALA A 2 -29.50 -10.57 51.33
C ALA A 2 -28.23 -9.82 50.93
N ALA A 3 -27.41 -10.44 50.09
CA ALA A 3 -26.17 -9.86 49.59
C ALA A 3 -26.47 -8.79 48.54
N ALA A 4 -25.70 -7.71 48.64
CA ALA A 4 -25.86 -6.44 47.95
C ALA A 4 -25.85 -6.56 46.42
N VAL A 5 -26.90 -6.02 45.79
CA VAL A 5 -26.88 -5.52 44.42
C VAL A 5 -27.01 -4.01 44.53
N THR A 6 -25.91 -3.27 44.38
CA THR A 6 -25.85 -1.93 43.76
C THR A 6 -24.47 -1.31 43.99
N SER A 7 -23.77 -0.96 42.90
CA SER A 7 -23.32 0.41 42.62
C SER A 7 -22.16 0.38 41.61
N ALA A 8 -22.50 0.46 40.33
CA ALA A 8 -21.55 0.79 39.27
C ALA A 8 -22.29 1.41 38.08
N LYS A 9 -23.15 2.41 38.31
CA LYS A 9 -23.71 3.23 37.23
C LYS A 9 -24.42 4.47 37.77
N GLU A 10 -23.67 5.56 37.94
CA GLU A 10 -24.14 6.95 37.71
C GLU A 10 -23.02 7.92 38.08
N ILE A 11 -22.08 8.14 37.16
CA ILE A 11 -21.45 9.45 37.07
C ILE A 11 -22.40 10.24 36.16
N ALA A 12 -23.29 11.02 36.78
CA ALA A 12 -24.16 11.93 36.05
C ALA A 12 -23.30 12.77 35.10
N GLN A 13 -23.53 12.63 33.80
CA GLN A 13 -22.89 13.44 32.76
C GLN A 13 -23.39 14.88 32.88
N THR A 14 -22.73 15.67 33.73
CA THR A 14 -22.91 17.13 33.71
C THR A 14 -22.32 17.65 32.41
N ASN A 15 -23.18 18.06 31.47
CA ASN A 15 -22.78 18.62 30.19
C ASN A 15 -21.90 19.86 30.44
N THR A 16 -20.67 19.86 29.94
CA THR A 16 -19.78 21.01 30.09
C THR A 16 -20.32 22.17 29.25
N GLU A 17 -20.41 23.37 29.82
CA GLU A 17 -20.74 24.57 29.05
C GLU A 17 -19.51 25.00 28.25
N TRP A 18 -19.57 24.80 26.93
CA TRP A 18 -18.48 25.16 26.03
C TRP A 18 -18.47 26.67 25.77
N THR A 19 -17.46 27.35 26.28
CA THR A 19 -17.17 28.76 25.95
C THR A 19 -16.09 28.87 24.88
N GLU A 20 -15.88 30.07 24.34
CA GLU A 20 -14.80 30.34 23.38
C GLU A 20 -13.42 29.98 23.93
N GLN A 21 -13.17 30.20 25.22
CA GLN A 21 -11.93 29.77 25.88
C GLN A 21 -11.77 28.25 25.88
N HIS A 22 -12.86 27.50 26.10
CA HIS A 22 -12.82 26.03 26.02
C HIS A 22 -12.50 25.56 24.60
N ASP A 23 -13.10 26.20 23.60
CA ASP A 23 -12.88 25.89 22.19
C ASP A 23 -11.44 26.20 21.75
N ASN A 24 -10.88 27.31 22.22
CA ASN A 24 -9.49 27.69 21.94
C ASN A 24 -8.52 26.63 22.49
N ILE A 25 -8.67 26.28 23.77
CA ILE A 25 -7.82 25.27 24.43
C ILE A 25 -7.98 23.90 23.76
N LEU A 26 -9.20 23.51 23.38
CA LEU A 26 -9.43 22.30 22.61
C LEU A 26 -8.63 22.29 21.31
N CYS A 27 -8.71 23.36 20.52
CA CYS A 27 -7.99 23.46 19.25
C CYS A 27 -6.48 23.47 19.45
N GLN A 28 -5.98 24.16 20.48
CA GLN A 28 -4.56 24.14 20.84
C GLN A 28 -4.08 22.73 21.21
N GLU A 29 -4.83 22.00 22.02
CA GLU A 29 -4.47 20.64 22.43
C GLU A 29 -4.44 19.68 21.24
N ILE A 30 -5.37 19.84 20.29
CA ILE A 30 -5.38 19.08 19.02
C ILE A 30 -4.13 19.38 18.18
N LEU A 31 -3.70 20.66 18.14
CA LEU A 31 -2.47 21.07 17.45
C LEU A 31 -1.22 20.48 18.12
N VAL A 32 -1.15 20.53 19.44
CA VAL A 32 -0.02 20.01 20.24
C VAL A 32 0.13 18.50 20.09
N LEU A 33 -0.99 17.76 20.15
CA LEU A 33 -0.99 16.31 20.00
C LEU A 33 -1.02 15.85 18.54
N GLU A 34 -0.96 16.80 17.60
CA GLU A 34 -0.84 16.58 16.15
C GLU A 34 -1.79 15.51 15.63
N LEU A 35 -3.06 15.58 16.03
CA LEU A 35 -4.08 14.58 15.73
C LEU A 35 -4.15 14.22 14.24
N PHE A 36 -3.86 15.20 13.38
CA PHE A 36 -3.83 15.12 11.92
C PHE A 36 -2.79 14.15 11.36
N LYS A 37 -1.68 13.90 12.07
CA LYS A 37 -0.68 12.90 11.65
C LYS A 37 -1.19 11.47 11.77
N ALA A 38 -2.15 11.23 12.68
CA ALA A 38 -2.76 9.92 12.83
C ALA A 38 -3.88 9.72 11.81
N LYS A 39 -3.82 8.58 11.09
CA LYS A 39 -4.81 8.20 10.08
C LYS A 39 -6.24 8.22 10.64
N LYS A 40 -7.17 8.81 9.90
CA LYS A 40 -8.62 8.82 10.21
C LYS A 40 -9.13 7.38 10.42
N GLY A 41 -9.87 7.15 11.51
CA GLY A 41 -10.39 5.82 11.89
C GLY A 41 -9.37 4.85 12.51
N SER A 42 -8.10 5.24 12.66
CA SER A 42 -7.11 4.37 13.33
C SER A 42 -7.30 4.34 14.85
N ILE A 43 -6.88 3.23 15.47
CA ILE A 43 -6.83 3.09 16.93
C ILE A 43 -5.93 4.17 17.54
N ALA A 44 -4.78 4.46 16.91
CA ALA A 44 -3.86 5.51 17.33
C ALA A 44 -4.54 6.89 17.40
N ARG A 45 -5.33 7.28 16.38
CA ARG A 45 -6.11 8.53 16.44
C ARG A 45 -7.14 8.50 17.57
N GLY A 46 -7.74 7.33 17.81
CA GLY A 46 -8.61 7.10 18.97
C GLY A 46 -7.91 7.37 20.30
N GLN A 47 -6.68 6.88 20.48
CA GLN A 47 -5.88 7.09 21.69
C GLN A 47 -5.48 8.55 21.88
N ILE A 48 -5.19 9.28 20.80
CA ILE A 48 -4.93 10.73 20.88
C ILE A 48 -6.16 11.47 21.39
N TRP A 49 -7.37 11.14 20.92
CA TRP A 49 -8.60 11.73 21.46
C TRP A 49 -8.81 11.42 22.95
N ASP A 50 -8.47 10.21 23.40
CA ASP A 50 -8.52 9.87 24.83
C ASP A 50 -7.54 10.73 25.63
N LYS A 51 -6.32 10.93 25.10
CA LYS A 51 -5.30 11.78 25.72
C LYS A 51 -5.74 13.24 25.79
N ILE A 52 -6.32 13.78 24.71
CA ILE A 52 -6.88 15.14 24.69
C ILE A 52 -7.93 15.28 25.80
N ALA A 53 -8.90 14.38 25.87
CA ALA A 53 -9.95 14.46 26.88
C ALA A 53 -9.40 14.42 28.31
N ASN A 54 -8.40 13.56 28.58
CA ASN A 54 -7.74 13.49 29.88
C ASN A 54 -6.97 14.76 30.22
N ASN A 55 -6.24 15.33 29.26
CA ASN A 55 -5.49 16.57 29.43
C ASN A 55 -6.42 17.74 29.73
N LEU A 56 -7.51 17.88 28.97
CA LEU A 56 -8.53 18.91 29.19
C LEU A 56 -9.15 18.79 30.58
N ASN A 57 -9.55 17.58 31.00
CA ASN A 57 -10.11 17.34 32.34
C ASN A 57 -9.12 17.56 33.49
N SER A 58 -7.81 17.59 33.20
CA SER A 58 -6.77 17.86 34.20
C SER A 58 -6.55 19.36 34.43
N LEU A 59 -7.13 20.23 33.59
CA LEU A 59 -7.02 21.67 33.74
C LEU A 59 -7.91 22.18 34.88
N GLN A 60 -7.36 23.12 35.66
CA GLN A 60 -8.13 23.77 36.73
C GLN A 60 -8.98 24.92 36.21
N HIS A 61 -8.51 25.63 35.18
CA HIS A 61 -9.23 26.74 34.59
C HIS A 61 -8.94 26.86 33.08
N PRO A 62 -9.95 26.91 32.22
CA PRO A 62 -11.35 26.58 32.50
C PRO A 62 -11.51 25.10 32.88
N GLN A 63 -12.52 24.78 33.69
CA GLN A 63 -12.72 23.41 34.17
C GLN A 63 -13.47 22.58 33.12
N PHE A 64 -12.87 21.48 32.70
CA PHE A 64 -13.52 20.55 31.78
C PHE A 64 -14.15 19.36 32.52
N ARG A 65 -15.30 18.91 32.02
CA ARG A 65 -15.95 17.64 32.39
C ARG A 65 -16.39 16.91 31.13
N VAL A 66 -15.41 16.55 30.32
CA VAL A 66 -15.61 16.05 28.96
C VAL A 66 -15.25 14.57 28.84
N THR A 67 -15.83 13.91 27.84
CA THR A 67 -15.45 12.56 27.41
C THR A 67 -14.79 12.63 26.04
N LYS A 68 -14.08 11.58 25.63
CA LYS A 68 -13.57 11.42 24.25
C LYS A 68 -14.63 11.75 23.20
N ARG A 69 -15.88 11.29 23.44
CA ARG A 69 -17.01 11.51 22.53
C ARG A 69 -17.38 12.98 22.43
N SER A 70 -17.58 13.66 23.56
CA SER A 70 -18.00 15.08 23.57
C SER A 70 -16.93 15.99 22.98
N VAL A 71 -15.65 15.71 23.24
CA VAL A 71 -14.50 16.41 22.62
C VAL A 71 -14.55 16.30 21.09
N ARG A 72 -14.72 15.08 20.58
CA ARG A 72 -14.78 14.83 19.13
C ARG A 72 -16.01 15.49 18.48
N GLU A 73 -17.17 15.39 19.13
CA GLU A 73 -18.41 16.02 18.66
C GLU A 73 -18.27 17.55 18.63
N ARG A 74 -17.70 18.15 19.68
CA ARG A 74 -17.44 19.60 19.73
C ARG A 74 -16.50 20.05 18.61
N TYR A 75 -15.37 19.36 18.44
CA TYR A 75 -14.43 19.69 17.36
C TYR A 75 -15.08 19.57 15.97
N THR A 76 -15.88 18.53 15.74
CA THR A 76 -16.59 18.34 14.47
C THR A 76 -17.49 19.54 14.18
N LEU A 77 -18.29 19.94 15.17
CA LEU A 77 -19.17 21.10 15.07
C LEU A 77 -18.41 22.40 14.78
N LEU A 78 -17.29 22.64 15.47
CA LEU A 78 -16.44 23.82 15.23
C LEU A 78 -15.87 23.82 13.81
N SER A 79 -15.33 22.68 13.38
CA SER A 79 -14.74 22.53 12.05
C SER A 79 -15.77 22.72 10.92
N ASP A 80 -16.99 22.23 11.10
CA ASP A 80 -18.06 22.37 10.12
C ASP A 80 -18.55 23.81 10.03
N LYS A 81 -18.70 24.49 11.17
CA LYS A 81 -19.05 25.92 11.23
C LYS A 81 -18.01 26.79 10.56
N PHE A 82 -16.73 26.57 10.86
CA PHE A 82 -15.63 27.31 10.25
C PHE A 82 -15.61 27.13 8.73
N ARG A 83 -15.74 25.90 8.23
CA ARG A 83 -15.82 25.61 6.79
C ARG A 83 -17.02 26.25 6.11
N ALA A 84 -18.15 26.34 6.80
CA ALA A 84 -19.34 27.03 6.29
C ALA A 84 -19.09 28.54 6.19
N LYS A 85 -18.51 29.15 7.23
CA LYS A 85 -18.17 30.57 7.27
C LYS A 85 -17.23 30.96 6.12
N ILE A 86 -16.12 30.24 5.95
CA ILE A 86 -15.16 30.49 4.85
C ILE A 86 -15.85 30.40 3.48
N ARG A 87 -16.69 29.39 3.25
CA ARG A 87 -17.42 29.24 1.98
C ARG A 87 -18.41 30.37 1.72
N ASP A 88 -19.09 30.84 2.76
CA ASP A 88 -20.05 31.94 2.64
C ASP A 88 -19.33 33.27 2.39
N GLU A 89 -18.17 33.50 3.01
CA GLU A 89 -17.34 34.69 2.79
C GLU A 89 -16.73 34.75 1.38
N GLU A 90 -16.18 33.62 0.90
CA GLU A 90 -15.71 33.46 -0.48
C GLU A 90 -16.81 33.77 -1.51
N LYS A 91 -18.07 33.41 -1.18
CA LYS A 91 -19.22 33.61 -2.06
C LYS A 91 -19.80 35.03 -2.01
N ALA A 92 -19.78 35.67 -0.84
CA ALA A 92 -20.51 36.93 -0.61
C ALA A 92 -19.67 38.18 -0.90
N SER A 93 -18.41 38.20 -0.48
CA SER A 93 -17.61 39.44 -0.41
C SER A 93 -16.28 39.32 -1.13
N GLY A 94 -15.67 38.14 -1.15
CA GLY A 94 -14.30 37.95 -1.65
C GLY A 94 -13.24 38.76 -0.87
N ILE A 95 -13.64 39.35 0.26
CA ILE A 95 -12.80 40.14 1.16
C ILE A 95 -12.72 39.37 2.47
N ASP A 96 -11.49 39.14 2.90
CA ASP A 96 -11.12 38.43 4.11
C ASP A 96 -11.59 39.18 5.37
N THR A 97 -12.14 38.44 6.34
CA THR A 97 -12.57 39.00 7.63
C THR A 97 -11.61 38.58 8.74
N ASP A 98 -11.48 39.41 9.78
CA ASP A 98 -10.61 39.10 10.91
C ASP A 98 -11.05 37.80 11.62
N LEU A 99 -10.22 36.77 11.54
CA LEU A 99 -10.45 35.47 12.17
C LEU A 99 -10.28 35.56 13.70
N SER A 100 -11.25 35.00 14.44
CA SER A 100 -11.12 34.75 15.89
C SER A 100 -9.93 33.81 16.16
N ASP A 101 -9.37 33.84 17.37
CA ASP A 101 -8.27 32.95 17.76
C ASP A 101 -8.63 31.46 17.63
N VAL A 102 -9.92 31.11 17.86
CA VAL A 102 -10.42 29.75 17.64
C VAL A 102 -10.39 29.41 16.14
N GLU A 103 -10.77 30.36 15.30
CA GLU A 103 -10.83 30.20 13.84
C GLU A 103 -9.42 30.06 13.25
N LYS A 104 -8.44 30.86 13.71
CA LYS A 104 -7.02 30.72 13.35
C LYS A 104 -6.47 29.35 13.76
N ALA A 105 -6.84 28.86 14.95
CA ALA A 105 -6.42 27.53 15.38
C ALA A 105 -7.06 26.42 14.50
N LEU A 106 -8.33 26.57 14.12
CA LEU A 106 -9.01 25.65 13.21
C LEU A 106 -8.41 25.67 11.81
N GLU A 107 -8.11 26.84 11.28
CA GLU A 107 -7.40 27.01 10.00
C GLU A 107 -6.09 26.23 10.02
N GLY A 108 -5.25 26.46 11.03
CA GLY A 108 -3.98 25.74 11.18
C GLY A 108 -4.14 24.22 11.32
N ILE A 109 -5.23 23.72 11.91
CA ILE A 109 -5.52 22.27 11.94
C ILE A 109 -5.89 21.78 10.54
N VAL A 110 -6.78 22.49 9.84
CA VAL A 110 -7.28 22.11 8.51
C VAL A 110 -6.16 22.11 7.47
N GLU A 111 -5.31 23.14 7.46
CA GLU A 111 -4.15 23.21 6.58
C GLU A 111 -3.18 22.05 6.80
N LYS A 112 -2.84 21.77 8.06
CA LYS A 112 -1.96 20.64 8.40
C LYS A 112 -2.58 19.30 8.02
N GLU A 113 -3.89 19.12 8.19
CA GLU A 113 -4.58 17.92 7.69
C GLU A 113 -4.46 17.78 6.16
N ALA A 114 -4.61 18.88 5.41
CA ALA A 114 -4.50 18.86 3.95
C ALA A 114 -3.09 18.46 3.47
N VAL A 115 -2.04 19.01 4.09
CA VAL A 115 -0.64 18.67 3.76
C VAL A 115 -0.35 17.19 4.03
N VAL A 116 -0.82 16.65 5.15
CA VAL A 116 -0.66 15.22 5.48
C VAL A 116 -1.42 14.33 4.48
N GLU A 117 -2.62 14.74 4.05
CA GLU A 117 -3.40 13.99 3.07
C GLU A 117 -2.76 14.02 1.67
N GLU A 118 -2.22 15.17 1.25
CA GLU A 118 -1.52 15.33 -0.03
C GLU A 118 -0.23 14.49 -0.08
N THR A 119 0.57 14.53 0.99
CA THR A 119 1.81 13.72 1.09
C THR A 119 1.50 12.23 1.02
N ALA A 120 0.49 11.75 1.76
CA ALA A 120 0.05 10.37 1.70
C ALA A 120 -0.44 9.96 0.30
N GLN A 121 -1.13 10.85 -0.41
CA GLN A 121 -1.59 10.59 -1.77
C GLN A 121 -0.42 10.53 -2.78
N ASN A 122 0.57 11.41 -2.64
CA ASN A 122 1.76 11.41 -3.47
C ASN A 122 2.62 10.16 -3.25
N ASP A 123 2.76 9.70 -2.00
CA ASP A 123 3.48 8.47 -1.69
C ASP A 123 2.80 7.26 -2.30
N LYS A 124 1.46 7.19 -2.22
CA LYS A 124 0.70 6.13 -2.89
C LYS A 124 0.92 6.14 -4.41
N LYS A 125 0.89 7.31 -5.06
CA LYS A 125 1.17 7.45 -6.49
C LYS A 125 2.59 6.98 -6.85
N LYS A 126 3.60 7.31 -6.03
CA LYS A 126 4.99 6.86 -6.23
C LYS A 126 5.11 5.34 -6.11
N VAL A 127 4.48 4.73 -5.10
CA VAL A 127 4.48 3.28 -4.90
C VAL A 127 3.81 2.56 -6.07
N ASP A 128 2.66 3.06 -6.54
CA ASP A 128 1.93 2.44 -7.65
C ASP A 128 2.70 2.59 -8.97
N SER A 129 3.33 3.75 -9.21
CA SER A 129 4.23 3.97 -10.35
C SER A 129 5.45 3.03 -10.30
N GLY A 130 6.06 2.85 -9.13
CA GLY A 130 7.16 1.92 -8.91
C GLY A 130 6.77 0.47 -9.23
N LYS A 131 5.61 0.01 -8.73
CA LYS A 131 5.09 -1.33 -9.05
C LYS A 131 4.80 -1.51 -10.54
N ALA A 132 4.24 -0.50 -11.19
CA ALA A 132 3.98 -0.53 -12.63
C ALA A 132 5.29 -0.60 -13.43
N ALA A 133 6.31 0.18 -13.03
CA ALA A 133 7.63 0.15 -13.64
C ALA A 133 8.30 -1.23 -13.44
N GLU A 134 8.24 -1.79 -12.24
CA GLU A 134 8.78 -3.11 -11.92
C GLU A 134 8.11 -4.21 -12.76
N MET A 135 6.78 -4.17 -12.93
CA MET A 135 6.07 -5.12 -13.80
C MET A 135 6.49 -4.98 -15.27
N ARG A 136 6.73 -3.76 -15.77
CA ARG A 136 7.27 -3.53 -17.12
C ARG A 136 8.67 -4.11 -17.28
N TYR A 137 9.57 -3.84 -16.33
CA TYR A 137 10.92 -4.42 -16.33
C TYR A 137 10.89 -5.95 -16.29
N ARG A 138 10.02 -6.53 -15.46
CA ARG A 138 9.86 -7.98 -15.35
C ARG A 138 9.33 -8.62 -16.64
N ALA A 139 8.46 -7.93 -17.37
CA ALA A 139 7.93 -8.40 -18.65
C ALA A 139 8.97 -8.34 -19.79
N LEU A 140 9.91 -7.39 -19.72
CA LEU A 140 11.01 -7.24 -20.67
C LEU A 140 12.22 -8.15 -20.36
N GLU A 141 12.22 -8.85 -19.22
CA GLU A 141 13.30 -9.73 -18.84
C GLU A 141 13.21 -11.08 -19.60
N ASN A 142 14.26 -11.42 -20.37
CA ASN A 142 14.36 -12.69 -21.09
C ASN A 142 14.09 -13.88 -20.16
N LEU A 143 13.36 -14.91 -20.63
CA LEU A 143 12.86 -16.05 -19.85
C LEU A 143 13.86 -16.72 -18.88
N GLY A 144 15.17 -16.66 -19.15
CA GLY A 144 16.23 -17.21 -18.29
C GLY A 144 16.61 -16.35 -17.07
N GLY A 145 16.29 -15.05 -17.06
CA GLY A 145 16.58 -14.13 -15.94
C GLY A 145 15.53 -14.19 -14.83
N THR A 146 14.26 -14.26 -15.21
CA THR A 146 13.12 -14.33 -14.27
C THR A 146 13.11 -15.60 -13.41
N GLN A 147 13.58 -16.73 -13.96
CA GLN A 147 13.70 -18.02 -13.25
C GLN A 147 14.80 -18.00 -12.18
N LYS A 148 15.91 -17.27 -12.39
CA LYS A 148 17.00 -17.13 -11.40
C LYS A 148 16.63 -16.21 -10.24
N ARG A 149 15.76 -15.21 -10.47
CA ARG A 149 15.27 -14.30 -9.42
C ARG A 149 14.17 -14.93 -8.57
N GLN A 150 13.20 -15.62 -9.17
CA GLN A 150 12.14 -16.33 -8.42
C GLN A 150 12.70 -17.34 -7.41
N ARG A 151 13.73 -18.11 -7.79
CA ARG A 151 14.43 -19.03 -6.86
C ARG A 151 15.09 -18.35 -5.66
N LYS A 152 15.40 -17.06 -5.74
CA LYS A 152 16.10 -16.33 -4.66
C LYS A 152 15.12 -15.68 -3.67
N ASP A 153 13.94 -15.28 -4.15
CA ASP A 153 12.88 -14.70 -3.32
C ASP A 153 11.99 -15.76 -2.64
N GLU A 154 11.84 -16.96 -3.24
CA GLU A 154 11.10 -18.08 -2.63
C GLU A 154 11.76 -18.60 -1.33
N VAL A 155 13.09 -18.50 -1.20
CA VAL A 155 13.83 -18.97 -0.01
C VAL A 155 13.52 -18.15 1.26
N LYS A 156 12.93 -16.95 1.12
CA LYS A 156 12.58 -16.11 2.28
C LYS A 156 11.13 -16.23 2.74
N ASN A 157 10.26 -16.92 2.01
CA ASN A 157 8.82 -16.93 2.30
C ASN A 157 8.21 -18.36 2.31
N GLU A 158 9.00 -19.37 2.67
CA GLU A 158 8.48 -20.72 2.94
C GLU A 158 7.90 -20.84 4.35
N THR A 159 6.83 -20.10 4.61
CA THR A 159 5.74 -20.65 5.41
C THR A 159 4.42 -20.23 4.78
N VAL A 160 3.69 -21.22 4.27
CA VAL A 160 2.28 -21.14 3.83
C VAL A 160 2.02 -20.65 2.40
N ALA A 161 2.04 -21.57 1.41
CA ALA A 161 1.00 -21.63 0.35
C ALA A 161 1.13 -22.85 -0.59
N ARG A 162 0.27 -23.85 -0.33
CA ARG A 162 -0.26 -24.91 -1.21
C ARG A 162 0.11 -24.86 -2.70
N VAL A 163 0.97 -25.79 -3.13
CA VAL A 163 1.26 -26.08 -4.55
C VAL A 163 0.00 -26.63 -5.25
N LYS A 164 -0.66 -25.80 -6.06
CA LYS A 164 -1.59 -26.27 -7.09
C LYS A 164 -0.77 -26.90 -8.22
N ARG A 165 -0.73 -28.24 -8.28
CA ARG A 165 -0.22 -29.01 -9.42
C ARG A 165 -0.92 -28.55 -10.70
N ARG A 166 -0.18 -27.86 -11.59
CA ARG A 166 -0.63 -27.62 -12.97
C ARG A 166 -0.39 -28.90 -13.78
N LYS A 167 -1.43 -29.27 -14.52
CA LYS A 167 -1.58 -30.49 -15.32
C LYS A 167 -0.36 -30.70 -16.24
N SER A 168 0.18 -31.90 -16.20
CA SER A 168 1.38 -32.37 -16.92
C SER A 168 1.29 -32.12 -18.43
N GLY A 169 2.25 -31.35 -18.98
CA GLY A 169 2.58 -31.31 -20.40
C GLY A 169 3.81 -32.17 -20.74
N SER A 170 4.13 -33.14 -19.88
CA SER A 170 5.34 -33.97 -19.99
C SER A 170 5.39 -34.77 -21.29
N ASP A 171 4.23 -35.19 -21.79
CA ASP A 171 4.11 -36.09 -22.94
C ASP A 171 4.45 -35.37 -24.26
N THR A 172 3.90 -34.17 -24.47
CA THR A 172 4.22 -33.35 -25.65
C THR A 172 5.68 -32.92 -25.68
N VAL A 173 6.29 -32.64 -24.52
CA VAL A 173 7.71 -32.27 -24.43
C VAL A 173 8.61 -33.48 -24.71
N ALA A 174 8.22 -34.69 -24.28
CA ALA A 174 8.94 -35.92 -24.60
C ALA A 174 8.92 -36.20 -26.12
N TYR A 175 7.74 -36.09 -26.74
CA TYR A 175 7.59 -36.27 -28.19
C TYR A 175 8.46 -35.31 -29.01
N LEU A 176 8.54 -34.03 -28.61
CA LEU A 176 9.37 -33.04 -29.31
C LEU A 176 10.87 -33.33 -29.18
N ARG A 177 11.32 -33.88 -28.05
CA ARG A 177 12.73 -34.29 -27.85
C ARG A 177 13.07 -35.51 -28.70
N GLU A 178 12.24 -36.54 -28.64
CA GLU A 178 12.42 -37.77 -29.42
C GLU A 178 12.42 -37.48 -30.93
N LYS A 179 11.52 -36.62 -31.40
CA LYS A 179 11.48 -36.18 -32.80
C LYS A 179 12.77 -35.45 -33.20
N ASN A 180 13.35 -34.64 -32.32
CA ASN A 180 14.61 -33.95 -32.58
C ASN A 180 15.78 -34.95 -32.67
N ASP A 181 15.86 -35.89 -31.72
CA ASP A 181 16.92 -36.91 -31.69
C ASP A 181 16.87 -37.81 -32.93
N LEU A 182 15.67 -38.21 -33.38
CA LEU A 182 15.49 -38.96 -34.62
C LEU A 182 15.93 -38.17 -35.84
N MET A 183 15.58 -36.88 -35.91
CA MET A 183 16.00 -36.00 -37.01
C MET A 183 17.52 -35.83 -37.07
N GLN A 184 18.19 -35.68 -35.92
CA GLN A 184 19.64 -35.61 -35.87
C GLN A 184 20.32 -36.91 -36.29
N LYS A 185 19.80 -38.06 -35.83
CA LYS A 185 20.30 -39.38 -36.24
C LYS A 185 20.18 -39.58 -37.74
N TRP A 186 19.01 -39.28 -38.31
CA TRP A 186 18.79 -39.41 -39.75
C TRP A 186 19.74 -38.53 -40.56
N LYS A 187 19.95 -37.28 -40.13
CA LYS A 187 20.90 -36.36 -40.77
C LYS A 187 22.34 -36.86 -40.69
N MET A 188 22.74 -37.49 -39.58
CA MET A 188 24.06 -38.09 -39.45
C MET A 188 24.25 -39.30 -40.38
N GLU A 189 23.24 -40.18 -40.48
CA GLU A 189 23.27 -41.33 -41.39
C GLU A 189 23.32 -40.88 -42.86
N GLU A 190 22.54 -39.87 -43.24
CA GLU A 190 22.57 -39.29 -44.58
C GLU A 190 23.97 -38.77 -44.94
N MET A 191 24.60 -38.02 -44.02
CA MET A 191 25.96 -37.53 -44.19
C MET A 191 26.99 -38.67 -44.30
N GLN A 192 26.82 -39.76 -43.54
CA GLN A 192 27.68 -40.93 -43.65
C GLN A 192 27.52 -41.64 -44.99
N LEU A 193 26.29 -41.78 -45.47
CA LEU A 193 26.01 -42.39 -46.77
C LEU A 193 26.63 -41.58 -47.92
N GLN A 194 26.54 -40.24 -47.85
CA GLN A 194 27.20 -39.36 -48.81
C GLN A 194 28.73 -39.52 -48.81
N LYS A 195 29.35 -39.58 -47.62
CA LYS A 195 30.80 -39.84 -47.50
C LYS A 195 31.18 -41.18 -48.13
N GLN A 196 30.43 -42.25 -47.87
CA GLN A 196 30.69 -43.56 -48.47
C GLN A 196 30.58 -43.53 -50.00
N ARG A 197 29.57 -42.84 -50.56
CA ARG A 197 29.42 -42.65 -52.01
C ARG A 197 30.63 -41.94 -52.63
N LEU A 198 31.12 -40.89 -51.97
CA LEU A 198 32.32 -40.18 -52.43
C LEU A 198 33.55 -41.10 -52.40
N VAL A 199 33.76 -41.86 -51.32
CA VAL A 199 34.87 -42.82 -51.21
C VAL A 199 34.80 -43.89 -52.31
N VAL A 200 33.62 -44.44 -52.59
CA VAL A 200 33.44 -45.42 -53.68
C VAL A 200 33.73 -44.78 -55.03
N LYS A 201 33.31 -43.53 -55.26
CA LYS A 201 33.57 -42.81 -56.50
C LYS A 201 35.07 -42.55 -56.68
N SER A 202 35.77 -42.08 -55.64
CA SER A 202 37.23 -41.88 -55.67
C SER A 202 37.97 -43.19 -55.91
N LYS A 203 37.57 -44.30 -55.29
CA LYS A 203 38.16 -45.62 -55.54
C LYS A 203 37.96 -46.09 -56.98
N LYS A 204 36.79 -45.85 -57.58
CA LYS A 204 36.53 -46.16 -59.00
C LYS A 204 37.40 -45.31 -59.93
N GLU A 205 37.57 -44.02 -59.63
CA GLU A 205 38.44 -43.12 -60.39
C GLU A 205 39.93 -43.49 -60.27
N GLU A 206 40.38 -43.95 -59.11
CA GLU A 206 41.75 -44.48 -58.93
C GLU A 206 41.95 -45.80 -59.68
N GLN A 207 40.95 -46.69 -59.69
CA GLN A 207 41.02 -47.94 -60.45
C GLN A 207 41.01 -47.69 -61.96
N SER A 208 40.22 -46.73 -62.46
CA SER A 208 40.23 -46.39 -63.88
C SER A 208 41.54 -45.73 -64.31
N LYS A 209 42.19 -44.96 -63.42
CA LYS A 209 43.53 -44.38 -63.67
C LYS A 209 44.67 -45.40 -63.63
N LYS A 210 44.50 -46.56 -62.98
CA LYS A 210 45.49 -47.65 -62.95
C LYS A 210 45.37 -48.62 -64.14
N GLN A 211 44.31 -48.51 -64.93
CA GLN A 211 44.07 -49.31 -66.14
C GLN A 211 44.37 -48.54 -67.45
N HIS A 212 45.02 -47.38 -67.35
CA HIS A 212 45.67 -46.65 -68.43
C HIS A 212 47.14 -46.46 -68.08
#